data_AF-A0A2D8CB66-F1
#
_entry.id   AF-A0A2D8CB66-F1
#
_cell.length_a   1.000
_cell.length_b   1.000
_cell.length_c   1.000
_cell.angle_alpha   90.00
_cell.angle_beta   90.00
_cell.angle_gamma   90.00
#
_symmetry.space_group_name_H-M   'P 1'
#
loop_
_entity.id
_entity.type
_entity.pdbx_description
1 polymer ?
#
loop_
_entity_poly.entity_id
_entity_poly.type
_entity_poly.pdbx_seq_one_letter_code
_entity_poly.pdbx_strand_id
1 'polypeptide(L)'
;MQIEPSQEEFSIDVLNVRRGLLSNFVTKVVSDENNLKFFATEGGISKFDGYSFTDFRPGEEYPGLENENIEILFKDGANKIWIGTKEGGLSVMDPRKNTIRNMNHIFSSLTTKKLRVISIQQDGNGFIWAGTWSSGLFVLDPLNEKLIQHFATDQPIYNVIRDKYDNIWFIAGKELNKFDPSESRRIRFQTKNIYFNLTEDVKRNKIWLVGNKGKNVSLANFDYELQSLREELLPIQATYVKSFF
;
A
#
# COMPACT_ATOMS: atom_id res chain seq x y z
N MET A 1 35.54 17.15 19.28
CA MET A 1 34.68 18.10 18.54
C MET A 1 33.27 17.54 18.59
N GLN A 2 32.45 18.03 19.53
CA GLN A 2 31.03 17.66 19.62
C GLN A 2 30.31 18.38 18.48
N ILE A 3 29.68 17.62 17.59
CA ILE A 3 28.77 18.16 16.59
C ILE A 3 27.45 18.35 17.34
N GLU A 4 27.13 19.58 17.72
CA GLU A 4 25.77 19.90 18.16
C GLU A 4 24.82 19.69 16.97
N PRO A 5 23.67 19.02 17.17
CA PRO A 5 22.69 18.90 16.11
C PRO A 5 22.15 20.29 15.77
N SER A 6 22.22 20.67 14.49
CA SER A 6 21.56 21.88 14.01
C SER A 6 20.08 21.82 14.36
N GLN A 7 19.58 22.80 15.12
CA GLN A 7 18.14 23.02 15.26
C GLN A 7 17.61 23.46 13.91
N GLU A 8 17.20 22.51 13.08
CA GLU A 8 16.42 22.81 11.88
C GLU A 8 15.06 23.34 12.34
N GLU A 9 14.79 24.62 12.07
CA GLU A 9 13.47 25.20 12.26
C GLU A 9 12.55 24.73 11.12
N PHE A 10 11.50 23.99 11.46
CA PHE A 10 10.48 23.56 10.50
C PHE A 10 9.23 24.44 10.62
N SER A 11 8.73 24.94 9.49
CA SER A 11 7.37 25.46 9.40
C SER A 11 6.41 24.32 9.08
N ILE A 12 5.33 24.17 9.86
CA ILE A 12 4.31 23.13 9.66
C ILE A 12 3.03 23.80 9.19
N ASP A 13 2.67 23.55 7.93
CA ASP A 13 1.36 23.91 7.39
C ASP A 13 0.35 22.79 7.64
N VAL A 14 -0.82 23.17 8.15
CA VAL A 14 -1.90 22.23 8.48
C VAL A 14 -2.99 22.28 7.42
N LEU A 15 -3.18 21.16 6.71
CA LEU A 15 -4.32 20.90 5.83
C LEU A 15 -5.30 19.96 6.53
N ASN A 16 -6.56 20.38 6.68
CA ASN A 16 -7.60 19.64 7.38
C ASN A 16 -8.99 19.95 6.79
N VAL A 17 -10.05 19.39 7.37
CA VAL A 17 -11.43 19.60 6.90
C VAL A 17 -11.85 21.07 6.81
N ARG A 18 -11.30 21.95 7.65
CA ARG A 18 -11.59 23.40 7.60
C ARG A 18 -10.95 24.10 6.40
N ARG A 19 -9.97 23.44 5.76
CA ARG A 19 -9.31 23.90 4.53
C ARG A 19 -9.78 23.15 3.28
N GLY A 20 -10.81 22.30 3.39
CA GLY A 20 -11.42 21.60 2.25
C GLY A 20 -11.03 20.13 2.09
N LEU A 21 -10.21 19.56 2.98
CA LEU A 21 -9.95 18.12 2.98
C LEU A 21 -11.24 17.34 3.34
N LEU A 22 -11.51 16.22 2.66
CA LEU A 22 -12.73 15.44 2.89
C LEU A 22 -12.86 14.86 4.30
N SER A 23 -11.76 14.36 4.86
CA SER A 23 -11.69 13.81 6.20
C SER A 23 -10.28 13.95 6.76
N ASN A 24 -10.19 14.15 8.08
CA ASN A 24 -8.91 14.20 8.78
C ASN A 24 -8.27 12.81 8.93
N PHE A 25 -9.01 11.74 8.61
CA PHE A 25 -8.47 10.39 8.59
C PHE A 25 -7.89 10.10 7.20
N VAL A 26 -6.60 10.40 7.03
CA VAL A 26 -5.86 10.19 5.78
C VAL A 26 -5.08 8.88 5.86
N THR A 27 -5.38 7.94 4.97
CA THR A 27 -4.74 6.61 4.93
C THR A 27 -3.52 6.56 4.02
N LYS A 28 -3.54 7.34 2.92
CA LYS A 28 -2.46 7.38 1.94
C LYS A 28 -2.40 8.73 1.24
N VAL A 29 -1.18 9.13 0.87
CA VAL A 29 -0.95 10.27 -0.02
C VAL A 29 -0.09 9.82 -1.21
N VAL A 30 -0.50 10.18 -2.43
CA VAL A 30 0.29 9.98 -3.64
C VAL A 30 0.39 11.29 -4.41
N SER A 31 1.39 11.40 -5.30
CA SER A 31 1.55 12.56 -6.18
C SER A 31 1.50 12.11 -7.64
N ASP A 32 0.79 12.85 -8.48
CA ASP A 32 0.86 12.66 -9.92
C ASP A 32 2.17 13.25 -10.51
N GLU A 33 2.28 13.31 -11.84
CA GLU A 33 3.45 13.89 -12.52
C GLU A 33 3.56 15.41 -12.38
N ASN A 34 2.43 16.09 -12.12
CA ASN A 34 2.37 17.53 -11.95
C ASN A 34 2.50 17.95 -10.48
N ASN A 35 2.92 17.02 -9.62
CA ASN A 35 3.02 17.19 -8.16
C ASN A 35 1.70 17.51 -7.45
N LEU A 36 0.55 17.27 -8.10
CA LEU A 36 -0.75 17.36 -7.45
C LEU A 36 -0.86 16.23 -6.43
N LYS A 37 -1.34 16.54 -5.23
CA LYS A 37 -1.40 15.59 -4.12
C LYS A 37 -2.78 14.97 -4.04
N PHE A 38 -2.86 13.65 -4.01
CA PHE A 38 -4.10 12.92 -3.82
C PHE A 38 -4.08 12.29 -2.43
N PHE A 39 -5.06 12.64 -1.61
CA PHE A 39 -5.26 12.16 -0.26
C PHE A 39 -6.37 11.13 -0.27
N ALA A 40 -6.07 9.88 0.09
CA ALA A 40 -7.08 8.89 0.42
C ALA A 40 -7.60 9.15 1.82
N THR A 41 -8.92 9.22 1.94
CA THR A 41 -9.59 9.53 3.20
C THR A 41 -10.79 8.61 3.43
N GLU A 42 -11.41 8.66 4.59
CA GLU A 42 -12.68 7.95 4.83
C GLU A 42 -13.90 8.55 4.13
N GLY A 43 -13.77 9.75 3.53
CA GLY A 43 -14.86 10.47 2.85
C GLY A 43 -14.69 10.59 1.33
N GLY A 44 -13.75 9.84 0.74
CA GLY A 44 -13.38 9.88 -0.67
C GLY A 44 -11.90 10.27 -0.88
N ILE A 45 -11.59 10.72 -2.09
CA ILE A 45 -10.24 11.19 -2.46
C ILE A 45 -10.27 12.71 -2.59
N SER A 46 -9.36 13.41 -1.92
CA SER A 46 -9.15 14.85 -2.13
C SER A 46 -7.89 15.07 -2.96
N LYS A 47 -8.00 15.76 -4.08
CA LYS A 47 -6.88 16.22 -4.91
C LYS A 47 -6.56 17.66 -4.56
N PHE A 48 -5.31 17.96 -4.26
CA PHE A 48 -4.82 19.29 -3.89
C PHE A 48 -3.84 19.80 -4.94
N ASP A 49 -4.10 21.01 -5.44
CA ASP A 49 -3.28 21.68 -6.45
C ASP A 49 -2.25 22.69 -5.88
N GLY A 50 -2.19 22.81 -4.55
CA GLY A 50 -1.38 23.83 -3.86
C GLY A 50 -2.22 24.99 -3.31
N TYR A 51 -3.45 25.16 -3.80
CA TYR A 51 -4.35 26.25 -3.42
C TYR A 51 -5.71 25.74 -2.95
N SER A 52 -6.28 24.76 -3.67
CA SER A 52 -7.65 24.29 -3.51
C SER A 52 -7.75 22.77 -3.59
N PHE A 53 -8.86 22.24 -3.08
CA PHE A 53 -9.19 20.83 -3.15
C PHE A 53 -10.25 20.56 -4.22
N THR A 54 -10.08 19.46 -4.95
CA THR A 54 -11.10 18.84 -5.80
C THR A 54 -11.39 17.44 -5.23
N ASP A 55 -12.66 17.16 -4.97
CA ASP A 55 -13.07 15.93 -4.30
C ASP A 55 -13.64 14.90 -5.27
N PHE A 56 -13.35 13.63 -4.99
CA PHE A 56 -13.87 12.47 -5.73
C PHE A 56 -14.60 11.55 -4.76
N ARG A 57 -15.91 11.39 -4.95
CA ARG A 57 -16.79 10.58 -4.11
C ARG A 57 -17.64 9.63 -4.97
N PRO A 58 -18.05 8.47 -4.44
CA PRO A 58 -19.06 7.64 -5.09
C PRO A 58 -20.30 8.43 -5.49
N GLY A 59 -20.87 8.14 -6.65
CA GLY A 59 -22.09 8.78 -7.13
C GLY A 59 -22.18 8.83 -8.65
N GLU A 60 -23.14 9.59 -9.18
CA GLU A 60 -23.37 9.72 -10.62
C GLU A 60 -22.17 10.28 -11.38
N GLU A 61 -21.40 11.17 -10.75
CA GLU A 61 -20.18 11.75 -11.34
C GLU A 61 -19.03 10.74 -11.42
N TYR A 62 -18.92 9.86 -10.41
CA TYR A 62 -17.85 8.86 -10.32
C TYR A 62 -18.41 7.46 -10.04
N PRO A 63 -19.17 6.86 -10.98
CA PRO A 63 -19.83 5.57 -10.77
C PRO A 63 -18.82 4.41 -10.64
N GLY A 64 -17.58 4.63 -11.10
CA GLY A 64 -16.50 3.66 -10.95
C GLY A 64 -15.96 3.53 -9.51
N LEU A 65 -16.21 4.51 -8.65
CA LEU A 65 -15.82 4.48 -7.23
C LEU A 65 -17.00 4.01 -6.39
N GLU A 66 -16.96 2.76 -5.93
CA GLU A 66 -18.12 2.13 -5.29
C GLU A 66 -18.17 2.29 -3.76
N ASN A 67 -17.15 2.91 -3.16
CA ASN A 67 -17.06 3.15 -1.73
C ASN A 67 -16.18 4.37 -1.43
N GLU A 68 -16.57 5.16 -0.44
CA GLU A 68 -15.88 6.41 -0.06
C GLU A 68 -14.74 6.20 0.93
N ASN A 69 -14.71 5.06 1.63
CA ASN A 69 -13.64 4.76 2.57
C ASN A 69 -12.43 4.19 1.81
N ILE A 70 -11.47 5.07 1.51
CA ILE A 70 -10.29 4.75 0.71
C ILE A 70 -9.17 4.22 1.61
N GLU A 71 -8.75 2.98 1.36
CA GLU A 71 -7.71 2.31 2.15
C GLU A 71 -6.32 2.59 1.59
N ILE A 72 -6.18 2.67 0.26
CA ILE A 72 -4.90 2.82 -0.40
C ILE A 72 -5.02 3.52 -1.75
N LEU A 73 -4.02 4.34 -2.06
CA LEU A 73 -3.73 4.86 -3.41
C LEU A 73 -2.36 4.37 -3.85
N PHE A 74 -2.24 4.01 -5.13
CA PHE A 74 -0.98 3.64 -5.74
C PHE A 74 -0.88 4.21 -7.15
N LYS A 75 0.18 4.99 -7.43
CA LYS A 75 0.45 5.48 -8.78
C LYS A 75 1.27 4.45 -9.55
N ASP A 76 0.75 3.98 -10.68
CA ASP A 76 1.48 3.06 -11.55
C ASP A 76 2.43 3.78 -12.52
N GLY A 77 3.23 3.02 -13.26
CA GLY A 77 4.16 3.52 -14.26
C GLY A 77 3.49 4.17 -15.49
N ALA A 78 2.17 4.01 -15.66
CA ALA A 78 1.38 4.69 -16.69
C ALA A 78 0.68 5.96 -16.16
N ASN A 79 1.02 6.37 -14.93
CA ASN A 79 0.45 7.50 -14.20
C ASN A 79 -1.06 7.42 -13.97
N LYS A 80 -1.60 6.20 -13.92
CA LYS A 80 -2.92 5.96 -13.34
C LYS A 80 -2.79 5.83 -11.83
N ILE A 81 -3.85 6.19 -11.13
CA ILE A 81 -3.93 6.02 -9.68
C ILE A 81 -4.89 4.85 -9.41
N TRP A 82 -4.34 3.76 -8.91
CA TRP A 82 -5.08 2.63 -8.41
C TRP A 82 -5.64 2.94 -7.03
N ILE A 83 -6.90 2.58 -6.83
CA ILE A 83 -7.69 2.91 -5.64
C ILE A 83 -8.18 1.60 -5.03
N GLY A 84 -7.71 1.31 -3.81
CA GLY A 84 -8.27 0.25 -2.97
C GLY A 84 -9.20 0.85 -1.93
N THR A 85 -10.35 0.22 -1.74
CA THR A 85 -11.40 0.72 -0.83
C THR A 85 -11.76 -0.32 0.22
N LYS A 86 -12.42 0.12 1.29
CA LYS A 86 -12.82 -0.73 2.41
C LYS A 86 -13.83 -1.81 2.00
N GLU A 87 -14.83 -1.44 1.20
CA GLU A 87 -15.91 -2.34 0.76
C GLU A 87 -16.33 -2.14 -0.70
N GLY A 88 -15.59 -1.35 -1.48
CA GLY A 88 -15.86 -1.08 -2.90
C GLY A 88 -14.97 -1.86 -3.87
N GLY A 89 -13.99 -2.63 -3.37
CA GLY A 89 -13.03 -3.33 -4.22
C GLY A 89 -11.95 -2.42 -4.79
N LEU A 90 -11.59 -2.69 -6.05
CA LEU A 90 -10.49 -2.05 -6.77
C LEU A 90 -11.05 -1.14 -7.87
N SER A 91 -10.49 0.06 -7.98
CA SER A 91 -10.79 1.01 -9.06
C SER A 91 -9.50 1.62 -9.58
N VAL A 92 -9.56 2.24 -10.77
CA VAL A 92 -8.45 2.95 -11.37
C VAL A 92 -8.89 4.32 -11.85
N MET A 93 -8.12 5.34 -11.51
CA MET A 93 -8.34 6.73 -11.88
C MET A 93 -7.34 7.16 -12.95
N ASP A 94 -7.85 7.88 -13.95
CA ASP A 94 -7.05 8.71 -14.85
C ASP A 94 -6.99 10.13 -14.29
N PRO A 95 -5.88 10.55 -13.66
CA PRO A 95 -5.80 11.86 -12.99
C PRO A 95 -5.79 13.05 -13.98
N ARG A 96 -5.55 12.81 -15.28
CA ARG A 96 -5.60 13.85 -16.33
C ARG A 96 -7.03 14.11 -16.78
N LYS A 97 -7.85 13.06 -16.83
CA LYS A 97 -9.26 13.13 -17.23
C LYS A 97 -10.22 13.22 -16.04
N ASN A 98 -9.71 13.06 -14.82
CA ASN A 98 -10.51 12.95 -13.59
C ASN A 98 -11.56 11.84 -13.67
N THR A 99 -11.34 10.77 -14.44
CA THR A 99 -12.32 9.67 -14.58
C THR A 99 -11.91 8.47 -13.72
N ILE A 100 -12.88 7.82 -13.08
CA ILE A 100 -12.67 6.60 -12.29
C ILE A 100 -13.42 5.42 -12.92
N ARG A 101 -12.75 4.28 -13.03
CA ARG A 101 -13.32 3.04 -13.55
C ARG A 101 -13.21 1.91 -12.53
N ASN A 102 -14.28 1.13 -12.41
CA ASN A 102 -14.31 -0.04 -11.54
C ASN A 102 -13.57 -1.24 -12.17
N MET A 103 -12.81 -1.98 -11.36
CA MET A 103 -12.02 -3.14 -11.78
C MET A 103 -12.50 -4.46 -11.14
N ASN A 104 -13.65 -4.47 -10.47
CA ASN A 104 -14.13 -5.62 -9.70
C ASN A 104 -14.51 -6.82 -10.57
N HIS A 105 -14.87 -6.58 -11.84
CA HIS A 105 -15.23 -7.64 -12.79
C HIS A 105 -14.10 -8.67 -12.96
N ILE A 106 -12.83 -8.27 -12.77
CA ILE A 106 -11.65 -9.15 -12.84
C ILE A 106 -11.71 -10.26 -11.77
N PHE A 107 -12.34 -9.99 -10.62
CA PHE A 107 -12.42 -10.91 -9.49
C PHE A 107 -13.73 -11.73 -9.44
N SER A 108 -14.65 -11.49 -10.37
CA SER A 108 -16.02 -12.02 -10.33
C SER A 108 -16.11 -13.56 -10.37
N SER A 109 -15.11 -14.23 -10.96
CA SER A 109 -15.02 -15.69 -10.98
C SER A 109 -14.59 -16.30 -9.64
N LEU A 110 -13.98 -15.51 -8.74
CA LEU A 110 -13.48 -15.98 -7.45
C LEU A 110 -14.36 -15.56 -6.27
N THR A 111 -15.06 -14.43 -6.39
CA THR A 111 -15.91 -13.91 -5.32
C THR A 111 -17.02 -13.05 -5.87
N THR A 112 -18.20 -13.16 -5.25
CA THR A 112 -19.32 -12.24 -5.45
C THR A 112 -19.29 -11.07 -4.46
N LYS A 113 -18.48 -11.16 -3.40
CA LYS A 113 -18.29 -10.10 -2.42
C LYS A 113 -17.22 -9.14 -2.92
N LYS A 114 -17.47 -7.84 -2.69
CA LYS A 114 -16.48 -6.79 -2.92
C LYS A 114 -15.30 -6.98 -1.96
N LEU A 115 -14.10 -6.80 -2.49
CA LEU A 115 -12.86 -6.98 -1.73
C LEU A 115 -12.54 -5.73 -0.91
N ARG A 116 -11.99 -5.92 0.29
CA ARG A 116 -11.30 -4.86 1.02
C ARG A 116 -9.84 -4.85 0.56
N VAL A 117 -9.47 -3.90 -0.29
CA VAL A 117 -8.12 -3.81 -0.89
C VAL A 117 -7.29 -2.82 -0.07
N ILE A 118 -6.21 -3.31 0.55
CA ILE A 118 -5.43 -2.56 1.56
C ILE A 118 -3.98 -2.30 1.15
N SER A 119 -3.50 -2.96 0.10
CA SER A 119 -2.17 -2.71 -0.45
C SER A 119 -2.18 -2.94 -1.96
N ILE A 120 -1.40 -2.13 -2.68
CA ILE A 120 -1.29 -2.19 -4.13
C ILE A 120 0.17 -1.93 -4.50
N GLN A 121 0.70 -2.72 -5.42
CA GLN A 121 2.02 -2.53 -6.02
C GLN A 121 2.00 -2.93 -7.50
N GLN A 122 2.94 -2.41 -8.29
CA GLN A 122 3.16 -2.83 -9.67
C GLN A 122 4.52 -3.53 -9.82
N ASP A 123 4.55 -4.65 -10.55
CA ASP A 123 5.80 -5.36 -10.88
C ASP A 123 6.48 -4.81 -12.16
N GLY A 124 7.61 -5.41 -12.52
CA GLY A 124 8.38 -5.02 -13.72
C GLY A 124 7.68 -5.29 -15.04
N ASN A 125 6.71 -6.20 -15.07
CA ASN A 125 5.91 -6.52 -16.26
C ASN A 125 4.67 -5.62 -16.39
N GLY A 126 4.44 -4.74 -15.42
CA GLY A 126 3.29 -3.85 -15.39
C GLY A 126 2.04 -4.45 -14.74
N PHE A 127 2.12 -5.68 -14.22
CA PHE A 127 0.99 -6.28 -13.51
C PHE A 127 0.79 -5.65 -12.14
N ILE A 128 -0.47 -5.60 -11.73
CA ILE A 128 -0.88 -5.00 -10.47
C ILE A 128 -1.12 -6.09 -9.44
N TRP A 129 -0.46 -5.94 -8.32
CA TRP A 129 -0.50 -6.79 -7.14
C TRP A 129 -1.39 -6.13 -6.10
N ALA A 130 -2.62 -6.63 -5.95
CA ALA A 130 -3.63 -6.10 -5.04
C ALA A 130 -3.77 -7.02 -3.81
N GLY A 131 -3.26 -6.57 -2.67
CA GLY A 131 -3.38 -7.25 -1.39
C GLY A 131 -4.68 -6.88 -0.68
N THR A 132 -5.33 -7.89 -0.11
CA THR A 132 -6.65 -7.74 0.52
C THR A 132 -6.62 -8.05 2.01
N TRP A 133 -7.67 -7.64 2.71
CA TRP A 133 -7.81 -7.89 4.15
C TRP A 133 -8.00 -9.37 4.52
N SER A 134 -8.70 -10.15 3.68
CA SER A 134 -9.11 -11.51 4.04
C SER A 134 -9.22 -12.48 2.86
N SER A 135 -8.67 -12.12 1.70
CA SER A 135 -8.72 -12.94 0.48
C SER A 135 -7.35 -13.08 -0.17
N GLY A 136 -6.29 -12.75 0.55
CA GLY A 136 -4.91 -12.84 0.09
C GLY A 136 -4.55 -11.80 -0.97
N LEU A 137 -3.72 -12.22 -1.93
CA LEU A 137 -3.05 -11.35 -2.89
C LEU A 137 -3.45 -11.73 -4.32
N PHE A 138 -3.98 -10.76 -5.06
CA PHE A 138 -4.37 -10.92 -6.47
C PHE A 138 -3.33 -10.26 -7.37
N VAL A 139 -3.00 -10.92 -8.48
CA VAL A 139 -2.15 -10.37 -9.54
C VAL A 139 -3.00 -10.24 -10.78
N LEU A 140 -3.12 -9.03 -11.32
CA LEU A 140 -3.94 -8.74 -12.49
C LEU A 140 -3.15 -8.01 -13.56
N ASP A 141 -3.50 -8.33 -14.80
CA ASP A 141 -3.06 -7.60 -15.98
C ASP A 141 -4.04 -6.46 -16.24
N PRO A 142 -3.61 -5.20 -16.08
CA PRO A 142 -4.49 -4.06 -16.23
C PRO A 142 -4.81 -3.74 -17.70
N LEU A 143 -4.02 -4.21 -18.66
CA LEU A 143 -4.22 -3.98 -20.09
C LEU A 143 -5.23 -4.96 -20.67
N ASN A 144 -5.11 -6.22 -20.29
CA ASN A 144 -6.01 -7.28 -20.76
C ASN A 144 -7.22 -7.50 -19.82
N GLU A 145 -7.26 -6.80 -18.69
CA GLU A 145 -8.30 -6.90 -17.66
C GLU A 145 -8.54 -8.34 -17.20
N LYS A 146 -7.43 -9.03 -16.91
CA LYS A 146 -7.44 -10.45 -16.55
C LYS A 146 -6.76 -10.67 -15.21
N LEU A 147 -7.31 -11.62 -14.46
CA LEU A 147 -6.61 -12.18 -13.32
C LEU A 147 -5.50 -13.12 -13.83
N ILE A 148 -4.28 -12.87 -13.39
CA ILE A 148 -3.10 -13.66 -13.73
C ILE A 148 -2.84 -14.71 -12.66
N GLN A 149 -2.91 -14.31 -11.39
CA GLN A 149 -2.62 -15.19 -10.27
C GLN A 149 -3.39 -14.79 -9.02
N HIS A 150 -3.65 -15.76 -8.15
CA HIS A 150 -4.24 -15.55 -6.83
C HIS A 150 -3.51 -16.37 -5.77
N PHE A 151 -2.94 -15.69 -4.78
CA PHE A 151 -2.35 -16.32 -3.59
C PHE A 151 -3.38 -16.28 -2.47
N ALA A 152 -4.26 -17.29 -2.44
CA ALA A 152 -5.33 -17.39 -1.46
C ALA A 152 -4.80 -17.55 -0.03
N THR A 153 -5.30 -16.70 0.88
CA THR A 153 -5.10 -16.79 2.32
C THR A 153 -6.18 -15.98 3.02
N ASP A 154 -6.49 -16.32 4.26
CA ASP A 154 -7.35 -15.54 5.16
C ASP A 154 -6.60 -14.41 5.88
N GLN A 155 -5.27 -14.36 5.73
CA GLN A 155 -4.44 -13.36 6.36
C GLN A 155 -4.45 -12.04 5.56
N PRO A 156 -4.47 -10.89 6.26
CA PRO A 156 -4.37 -9.58 5.61
C PRO A 156 -3.00 -9.39 4.98
N ILE A 157 -2.99 -8.89 3.74
CA ILE A 157 -1.78 -8.49 3.02
C ILE A 157 -1.59 -6.98 3.18
N TYR A 158 -1.06 -6.57 4.33
CA TYR A 158 -0.90 -5.15 4.68
C TYR A 158 0.05 -4.39 3.77
N ASN A 159 1.06 -5.06 3.23
CA ASN A 159 2.09 -4.41 2.45
C ASN A 159 2.66 -5.34 1.39
N VAL A 160 2.84 -4.78 0.20
CA VAL A 160 3.50 -5.41 -0.95
C VAL A 160 4.53 -4.40 -1.46
N ILE A 161 5.76 -4.83 -1.62
CA ILE A 161 6.84 -3.98 -2.17
C ILE A 161 7.50 -4.67 -3.35
N ARG A 162 8.01 -3.87 -4.28
CA ARG A 162 8.92 -4.31 -5.34
C ARG A 162 10.33 -3.91 -4.94
N ASP A 163 11.25 -4.85 -4.97
CA ASP A 163 12.66 -4.56 -4.71
C ASP A 163 13.43 -4.11 -5.96
N LYS A 164 14.66 -3.65 -5.78
CA LYS A 164 15.56 -3.21 -6.87
C LYS A 164 15.90 -4.30 -7.90
N TYR A 165 15.56 -5.56 -7.63
CA TYR A 165 15.77 -6.70 -8.53
C TYR A 165 14.45 -7.19 -9.13
N ASP A 166 13.38 -6.39 -9.04
CA ASP A 166 12.04 -6.69 -9.53
C ASP A 166 11.33 -7.86 -8.85
N ASN A 167 11.82 -8.31 -7.70
CA ASN A 167 11.07 -9.26 -6.89
C ASN A 167 9.95 -8.55 -6.13
N ILE A 168 8.83 -9.23 -5.99
CA ILE A 168 7.71 -8.80 -5.16
C ILE A 168 7.82 -9.46 -3.80
N TRP A 169 7.75 -8.63 -2.75
CA TRP A 169 7.77 -9.08 -1.37
C TRP A 169 6.47 -8.73 -0.68
N PHE A 170 5.93 -9.68 0.08
CA PHE A 170 4.73 -9.49 0.87
C PHE A 170 4.73 -10.41 2.08
N ILE A 171 3.94 -10.05 3.09
CA ILE A 171 3.76 -10.85 4.30
C ILE A 171 2.34 -11.42 4.32
N ALA A 172 2.22 -12.71 4.61
CA ALA A 172 0.96 -13.37 4.90
C ALA A 172 1.08 -14.08 6.26
N GLY A 173 0.48 -13.50 7.31
CA GLY A 173 0.60 -14.02 8.67
C GLY A 173 2.05 -14.02 9.19
N LYS A 174 2.64 -15.21 9.36
CA LYS A 174 4.04 -15.41 9.78
C LYS A 174 4.97 -15.87 8.65
N GLU A 175 4.59 -15.56 7.41
CA GLU A 175 5.38 -15.91 6.24
C GLU A 175 5.77 -14.65 5.47
N LEU A 176 7.08 -14.40 5.37
CA LEU A 176 7.63 -13.48 4.38
C LEU A 176 7.74 -14.23 3.05
N ASN A 177 7.11 -13.69 2.01
CA ASN A 177 7.12 -14.26 0.67
C ASN A 177 7.97 -13.38 -0.24
N LYS A 178 8.86 -14.01 -1.01
CA LYS A 178 9.58 -13.41 -2.15
C LYS A 178 9.06 -14.07 -3.42
N PHE A 179 8.57 -13.28 -4.35
CA PHE A 179 8.15 -13.74 -5.67
C PHE A 179 9.03 -13.11 -6.74
N ASP A 180 9.57 -13.95 -7.61
CA ASP A 180 10.32 -13.55 -8.79
C ASP A 180 9.39 -13.64 -10.02
N PRO A 181 8.95 -12.50 -10.59
CA PRO A 181 8.08 -12.48 -11.76
C PRO A 181 8.71 -13.06 -13.02
N SER A 182 10.04 -12.99 -13.16
CA SER A 182 10.74 -13.46 -14.36
C SER A 182 10.75 -14.98 -14.46
N GLU A 183 10.88 -15.65 -13.31
CA GLU A 183 10.86 -17.11 -13.21
C GLU A 183 9.50 -17.67 -12.75
N SER A 184 8.52 -16.81 -12.46
CA SER A 184 7.24 -17.18 -11.81
C SER A 184 7.44 -18.03 -10.56
N ARG A 185 8.48 -17.72 -9.77
CA ARG A 185 8.93 -18.54 -8.65
C ARG A 185 8.68 -17.84 -7.32
N ARG A 186 8.16 -18.57 -6.34
CA ARG A 186 7.94 -18.09 -4.97
C ARG A 186 8.82 -18.81 -3.95
N ILE A 187 9.51 -18.03 -3.12
CA ILE A 187 10.26 -18.50 -1.94
C ILE A 187 9.58 -17.98 -0.67
N ARG A 188 9.55 -18.79 0.38
CA ARG A 188 8.90 -18.49 1.65
C ARG A 188 9.89 -18.57 2.81
N PHE A 189 9.83 -17.59 3.70
CA PHE A 189 10.62 -17.52 4.91
C PHE A 189 9.68 -17.45 6.11
N GLN A 190 9.81 -18.41 7.04
CA GLN A 190 9.04 -18.39 8.28
C GLN A 190 9.57 -17.30 9.20
N THR A 191 8.66 -16.50 9.74
CA THR A 191 8.97 -15.46 10.71
C THR A 191 8.51 -15.89 12.11
N LYS A 192 9.24 -15.47 13.15
CA LYS A 192 8.83 -15.78 14.53
C LYS A 192 7.62 -14.93 14.96
N ASN A 193 7.60 -13.68 14.53
CA ASN A 193 6.58 -12.68 14.83
C ASN A 193 5.74 -12.34 13.60
N ILE A 194 4.62 -11.65 13.82
CA ILE A 194 3.79 -11.12 12.72
C ILE A 194 4.35 -9.74 12.34
N TYR A 195 4.59 -9.57 11.05
CA TYR A 195 5.04 -8.32 10.46
C TYR A 195 3.94 -7.74 9.56
N PHE A 196 3.91 -6.41 9.44
CA PHE A 196 2.84 -5.71 8.70
C PHE A 196 3.39 -4.77 7.62
N ASN A 197 4.60 -4.24 7.84
CA ASN A 197 5.22 -3.28 6.91
C ASN A 197 6.58 -3.80 6.45
N LEU A 198 6.86 -3.58 5.16
CA LEU A 198 8.13 -3.84 4.53
C LEU A 198 8.70 -2.54 3.98
N THR A 199 10.02 -2.40 4.01
CA THR A 199 10.69 -1.33 3.27
C THR A 199 12.08 -1.78 2.84
N GLU A 200 12.46 -1.47 1.60
CA GLU A 200 13.80 -1.78 1.10
C GLU A 200 14.79 -0.69 1.51
N ASP A 201 15.90 -1.11 2.12
CA ASP A 201 17.09 -0.30 2.32
C ASP A 201 18.16 -0.71 1.30
N VAL A 202 18.12 -0.06 0.15
CA VAL A 202 19.03 -0.32 -0.98
C VAL A 202 20.49 -0.13 -0.56
N LYS A 203 20.78 0.84 0.30
CA LYS A 203 22.14 1.18 0.74
C LYS A 203 22.74 0.09 1.62
N ARG A 204 21.93 -0.49 2.50
CA ARG A 204 22.36 -1.59 3.38
C ARG A 204 22.09 -2.98 2.80
N ASN A 205 21.57 -3.05 1.56
CA ASN A 205 21.23 -4.28 0.89
C ASN A 205 20.29 -5.18 1.73
N LYS A 206 19.21 -4.58 2.26
CA LYS A 206 18.27 -5.24 3.16
C LYS A 206 16.82 -4.91 2.84
N ILE A 207 15.91 -5.81 3.19
CA ILE A 207 14.50 -5.48 3.42
C ILE A 207 14.26 -5.46 4.92
N TRP A 208 13.73 -4.36 5.42
CA TRP A 208 13.29 -4.22 6.80
C TRP A 208 11.83 -4.63 6.96
N LEU A 209 11.54 -5.31 8.06
CA LEU A 209 10.22 -5.76 8.44
C LEU A 209 9.86 -5.17 9.81
N VAL A 210 8.72 -4.50 9.89
CA VAL A 210 8.19 -3.94 11.14
C VAL A 210 6.88 -4.63 11.50
N GLY A 211 6.79 -5.08 12.74
CA GLY A 211 5.74 -5.93 13.25
C GLY A 211 5.58 -5.85 14.76
N ASN A 212 4.90 -6.83 15.33
CA ASN A 212 4.64 -6.90 16.76
C ASN A 212 5.15 -8.23 17.37
N LYS A 213 5.76 -8.13 18.55
CA LYS A 213 6.06 -9.24 19.45
C LYS A 213 5.25 -9.04 20.73
N GLY A 214 4.06 -9.63 20.80
CA GLY A 214 3.10 -9.33 21.86
C GLY A 214 2.65 -7.87 21.79
N LYS A 215 2.92 -7.09 22.84
CA LYS A 215 2.61 -5.64 22.90
C LYS A 215 3.76 -4.74 22.43
N ASN A 216 4.93 -5.31 22.14
CA ASN A 216 6.11 -4.55 21.76
C ASN A 216 6.29 -4.53 20.24
N VAL A 217 6.93 -3.49 19.74
CA VAL A 217 7.39 -3.44 18.35
C VAL A 217 8.47 -4.51 18.13
N SER A 218 8.41 -5.19 16.99
CA SER A 218 9.43 -6.11 16.52
C SER A 218 10.02 -5.59 15.21
N LEU A 219 11.35 -5.65 15.11
CA LEU A 219 12.09 -5.32 13.91
C LEU A 219 12.86 -6.56 13.44
N ALA A 220 12.81 -6.84 12.15
CA ALA A 220 13.63 -7.84 11.50
C ALA A 220 14.14 -7.30 10.16
N ASN A 221 15.14 -7.97 9.59
CA ASN A 221 15.56 -7.73 8.22
C ASN A 221 15.84 -9.02 7.47
N PHE A 222 15.56 -8.99 6.18
CA PHE A 222 16.10 -9.93 5.22
C PHE A 222 17.37 -9.33 4.61
N ASP A 223 18.47 -10.05 4.71
CA ASP A 223 19.77 -9.66 4.16
C ASP A 223 19.97 -10.34 2.80
N TYR A 224 20.17 -9.53 1.75
CA TYR A 224 20.32 -10.04 0.38
C TYR A 224 21.62 -10.83 0.18
N GLU A 225 22.69 -10.50 0.88
CA GLU A 225 23.98 -11.21 0.71
C GLU A 225 23.92 -12.59 1.37
N LEU A 226 23.38 -12.63 2.58
CA LEU A 226 23.29 -13.85 3.37
C LEU A 226 22.06 -14.70 3.04
N GLN A 227 21.13 -14.17 2.24
CA GLN A 227 19.83 -14.76 1.92
C GLN A 227 19.09 -15.24 3.19
N SER A 228 19.18 -14.44 4.27
CA SER A 228 18.72 -14.86 5.60
C SER A 228 17.86 -13.80 6.28
N LEU A 229 16.84 -14.26 6.99
CA LEU A 229 16.00 -13.42 7.85
C LEU A 229 16.58 -13.38 9.27
N ARG A 230 16.75 -12.17 9.82
CA ARG A 230 17.29 -11.94 11.16
C ARG A 230 16.40 -10.97 11.95
N GLU A 231 16.14 -11.31 13.21
CA GLU A 231 15.51 -10.37 14.14
C GLU A 231 16.55 -9.40 14.68
N GLU A 232 16.20 -8.13 14.77
CA GLU A 232 17.03 -7.13 15.42
C GLU A 232 16.56 -6.89 16.86
N LEU A 233 17.53 -6.75 17.76
CA LEU A 233 17.26 -6.30 19.12
C LEU A 233 17.06 -4.78 19.06
N LEU A 234 15.85 -4.33 19.34
CA LEU A 234 15.56 -2.91 19.47
C LEU A 234 16.09 -2.42 20.83
N PRO A 235 17.06 -1.50 20.88
CA PRO A 235 17.49 -0.87 22.13
C PRO A 235 16.43 0.10 22.68
N ILE A 236 15.34 0.33 21.94
CA ILE A 236 14.25 1.26 22.28
C ILE A 236 13.02 0.44 22.69
N GLN A 237 12.47 0.73 23.88
CA GLN A 237 11.19 0.17 24.33
C GLN A 237 10.04 0.93 23.68
N ALA A 238 9.70 0.59 22.44
CA ALA A 238 8.50 1.07 21.78
C ALA A 238 7.35 0.07 22.00
N THR A 239 6.24 0.55 22.57
CA THR A 239 5.01 -0.22 22.75
C THR A 239 4.00 0.13 21.68
N TYR A 240 3.31 -0.89 21.17
CA TYR A 240 2.19 -0.67 20.27
C TYR A 240 1.03 -0.09 21.07
N VAL A 241 0.66 1.16 20.79
CA VAL A 241 -0.55 1.78 21.33
C VAL A 241 -1.64 1.66 20.27
N LYS A 242 -2.61 0.80 20.52
CA LYS A 242 -3.82 0.74 19.69
C LYS A 242 -4.56 2.06 19.91
N SER A 243 -4.78 2.86 18.86
CA SER A 243 -5.64 4.02 19.01
C SER A 243 -7.05 3.53 19.34
N PHE A 244 -7.64 4.08 20.39
CA PHE A 244 -9.05 3.87 20.69
C PHE A 244 -9.84 4.77 19.74
N PHE A 245 -10.58 4.16 18.82
CA PHE A 245 -11.67 4.77 18.08
C PHE A 245 -12.84 3.79 18.11
#